data_AF-A0A351MG51-F1
#
_entry.id   AF-A0A351MG51-F1
#
_cell.length_a   1.000
_cell.length_b   1.000
_cell.length_c   1.000
_cell.angle_alpha   90.00
_cell.angle_beta   90.00
_cell.angle_gamma   90.00
#
_symmetry.space_group_name_H-M   'P 1'
#
loop_
_entity.id
_entity.type
_entity.pdbx_description
1 polymer ?
#
loop_
_entity_poly.entity_id
_entity_poly.type
_entity_poly.pdbx_seq_one_letter_code
_entity_poly.pdbx_strand_id
1 'polypeptide(L)'
;MKLAAAKRSSSTSAASARRKAATKRNGAAVATVLDKFRRRTRVRKAARLFLLERFESLVACVPAALAGDPEAGIHAMRVEAKRLREALRLFRRAYRRDSFDHLLAEIETLNDRLGAVRDADVLDAHLADLPGVAETEELTPLRAELA
;
A
#
# COMPACT_ATOMS: atom_id res chain seq x y z
N MET A 1 -18.83 -43.50 -6.55
CA MET A 1 -19.84 -42.42 -6.39
C MET A 1 -19.26 -41.34 -5.48
N LYS A 2 -19.15 -40.12 -6.04
CA LYS A 2 -18.86 -38.78 -5.48
C LYS A 2 -18.42 -38.64 -4.01
N LEU A 3 -17.22 -38.08 -3.80
CA LEU A 3 -16.91 -37.26 -2.62
C LEU A 3 -15.89 -36.14 -2.93
N ALA A 4 -16.35 -34.92 -2.65
CA ALA A 4 -15.60 -33.74 -2.19
C ALA A 4 -14.52 -33.10 -3.09
N ALA A 5 -14.95 -32.37 -4.12
CA ALA A 5 -14.20 -31.23 -4.67
C ALA A 5 -14.76 -29.93 -4.06
N ALA A 6 -14.20 -29.46 -2.94
CA ALA A 6 -14.54 -28.16 -2.37
C ALA A 6 -13.38 -27.61 -1.52
N LYS A 7 -13.13 -26.30 -1.66
CA LYS A 7 -12.23 -25.42 -0.87
C LYS A 7 -10.76 -25.34 -1.31
N ARG A 8 -10.47 -24.70 -2.45
CA ARG A 8 -9.22 -23.92 -2.64
C ARG A 8 -9.39 -22.59 -3.41
N SER A 9 -10.62 -22.20 -3.76
CA SER A 9 -10.91 -20.97 -4.52
C SER A 9 -11.37 -19.78 -3.65
N SER A 10 -11.33 -19.89 -2.32
CA SER A 10 -11.96 -18.92 -1.41
C SER A 10 -11.03 -17.84 -0.84
N SER A 11 -9.69 -17.97 -0.92
CA SER A 11 -8.76 -16.98 -0.33
C SER A 11 -8.51 -15.76 -1.23
N THR A 12 -8.37 -15.95 -2.55
CA THR A 12 -8.12 -14.87 -3.52
C THR A 12 -9.31 -13.92 -3.69
N SER A 13 -10.53 -14.42 -3.50
CA SER A 13 -11.78 -13.65 -3.60
C SER A 13 -11.99 -12.73 -2.38
N ALA A 14 -11.63 -13.19 -1.18
CA ALA A 14 -11.72 -12.39 0.05
C ALA A 14 -10.68 -11.25 0.08
N ALA A 15 -9.46 -11.51 -0.40
CA ALA A 15 -8.42 -10.51 -0.62
C ALA A 15 -8.87 -9.41 -1.59
N SER A 16 -9.42 -9.79 -2.75
CA SER A 16 -9.95 -8.85 -3.77
C SER A 16 -11.16 -8.04 -3.27
N ALA A 17 -12.05 -8.64 -2.48
CA ALA A 17 -13.19 -7.95 -1.86
C ALA A 17 -12.74 -6.94 -0.78
N ARG A 18 -11.73 -7.29 0.03
CA ARG A 18 -11.09 -6.37 0.99
C ARG A 18 -10.34 -5.25 0.26
N ARG A 19 -9.70 -5.56 -0.88
CA ARG A 19 -9.06 -4.58 -1.79
C ARG A 19 -10.07 -3.53 -2.28
N LYS A 20 -11.26 -3.96 -2.72
CA LYS A 20 -12.36 -3.04 -3.09
C LYS A 20 -12.83 -2.22 -1.90
N ALA A 21 -12.95 -2.80 -0.70
CA ALA A 21 -13.42 -2.10 0.50
C ALA A 21 -12.43 -1.05 1.02
N ALA A 22 -11.12 -1.35 1.04
CA ALA A 22 -10.07 -0.40 1.43
C ALA A 22 -9.89 0.72 0.39
N THR A 23 -9.90 0.38 -0.90
CA THR A 23 -9.89 1.36 -1.99
C THR A 23 -11.13 2.26 -1.94
N LYS A 24 -12.30 1.71 -1.62
CA LYS A 24 -13.56 2.45 -1.45
C LYS A 24 -13.56 3.34 -0.21
N ARG A 25 -12.94 2.91 0.91
CA ARG A 25 -12.73 3.77 2.09
C ARG A 25 -11.84 4.96 1.78
N ASN A 26 -10.71 4.75 1.08
CA ASN A 26 -9.79 5.84 0.77
C ASN A 26 -10.39 6.79 -0.28
N GLY A 27 -11.12 6.28 -1.28
CA GLY A 27 -11.90 7.11 -2.19
C GLY A 27 -13.01 7.92 -1.50
N ALA A 28 -13.66 7.35 -0.48
CA ALA A 28 -14.70 8.03 0.31
C ALA A 28 -14.12 9.12 1.23
N ALA A 29 -12.96 8.88 1.83
CA ALA A 29 -12.24 9.88 2.62
C ALA A 29 -11.82 11.08 1.74
N VAL A 30 -11.29 10.81 0.54
CA VAL A 30 -11.00 11.83 -0.46
C VAL A 30 -12.25 12.59 -0.85
N ALA A 31 -13.32 11.89 -1.19
CA ALA A 31 -14.58 12.53 -1.57
C ALA A 31 -15.12 13.43 -0.46
N THR A 32 -14.95 13.04 0.81
CA THR A 32 -15.34 13.86 1.98
C THR A 32 -14.46 15.10 2.12
N VAL A 33 -13.16 15.01 1.80
CA VAL A 33 -12.27 16.18 1.75
C VAL A 33 -12.63 17.09 0.58
N LEU A 34 -12.92 16.52 -0.59
CA LEU A 34 -13.31 17.26 -1.79
C LEU A 34 -14.66 17.96 -1.61
N ASP A 35 -15.60 17.38 -0.86
CA ASP A 35 -16.89 17.99 -0.52
C ASP A 35 -16.72 19.25 0.34
N LYS A 36 -15.63 19.34 1.11
CA LYS A 36 -15.25 20.55 1.86
C LYS A 36 -14.71 21.66 0.95
N PHE A 37 -14.41 21.38 -0.32
CA PHE A 37 -13.92 22.39 -1.26
C PHE A 37 -15.07 23.22 -1.82
N ARG A 38 -15.20 24.45 -1.33
CA ARG A 38 -16.06 25.46 -1.97
C ARG A 38 -15.40 26.00 -3.24
N ARG A 39 -16.20 26.51 -4.19
CA ARG A 39 -15.75 27.09 -5.49
C ARG A 39 -14.63 28.15 -5.39
N ARG A 40 -14.43 28.76 -4.22
CA ARG A 40 -13.39 29.78 -3.95
C ARG A 40 -12.31 29.32 -2.96
N THR A 41 -12.15 28.01 -2.75
CA THR A 41 -11.11 27.49 -1.86
C THR A 41 -9.74 27.80 -2.45
N ARG A 42 -8.91 28.54 -1.70
CA ARG A 42 -7.52 28.80 -2.08
C ARG A 42 -6.80 27.46 -2.28
N VAL A 43 -6.03 27.32 -3.36
CA VAL A 43 -5.29 26.09 -3.68
C VAL A 43 -4.45 25.62 -2.49
N ARG A 44 -3.78 26.53 -1.79
CA ARG A 44 -3.01 26.20 -0.58
C ARG A 44 -3.85 25.57 0.54
N LYS A 45 -5.10 26.00 0.73
CA LYS A 45 -6.01 25.39 1.72
C LYS A 45 -6.48 24.01 1.26
N ALA A 46 -6.83 23.86 -0.02
CA ALA A 46 -7.23 22.59 -0.59
C ALA A 46 -6.10 21.56 -0.52
N ALA A 47 -4.90 21.96 -0.94
CA ALA A 47 -3.69 21.16 -0.85
C ALA A 47 -3.41 20.70 0.58
N ARG A 48 -3.54 21.58 1.58
CA ARG A 48 -3.30 21.22 2.98
C ARG A 48 -4.24 20.12 3.45
N LEU A 49 -5.54 20.26 3.16
CA LEU A 49 -6.54 19.26 3.56
C LEU A 49 -6.30 17.92 2.87
N PHE A 50 -5.97 17.94 1.58
CA PHE A 50 -5.68 16.73 0.82
C PHE A 50 -4.41 16.03 1.30
N LEU A 51 -3.33 16.78 1.56
CA LEU A 51 -2.06 16.21 2.04
C LEU A 51 -2.21 15.61 3.44
N LEU A 52 -2.95 16.27 4.35
CA LEU A 52 -3.22 15.75 5.68
C LEU A 52 -4.01 14.44 5.62
N GLU A 53 -5.05 14.37 4.79
CA GLU A 53 -5.85 13.16 4.65
C GLU A 53 -5.07 12.01 3.99
N ARG A 54 -4.17 12.30 3.04
CA ARG A 54 -3.22 11.31 2.53
C ARG A 54 -2.24 10.82 3.59
N PHE A 55 -1.74 11.72 4.42
CA PHE A 55 -0.86 11.35 5.53
C PHE A 55 -1.58 10.47 6.55
N GLU A 56 -2.81 10.80 6.92
CA GLU A 56 -3.65 9.95 7.78
C GLU A 56 -3.90 8.58 7.16
N SER A 57 -4.15 8.51 5.84
CA SER A 57 -4.31 7.25 5.11
C SER A 57 -3.05 6.39 5.19
N LEU A 58 -1.86 6.99 5.04
CA LEU A 58 -0.58 6.31 5.18
C LEU A 58 -0.36 5.79 6.61
N VAL A 59 -0.63 6.62 7.62
CA VAL A 59 -0.48 6.24 9.04
C VAL A 59 -1.43 5.11 9.41
N ALA A 60 -2.63 5.07 8.85
CA ALA A 60 -3.59 3.99 9.09
C ALA A 60 -3.08 2.61 8.62
N CYS A 61 -2.10 2.56 7.70
CA CYS A 61 -1.46 1.31 7.27
C CYS A 61 -0.38 0.82 8.24
N VAL A 62 0.16 1.67 9.12
CA VAL A 62 1.31 1.34 9.99
C VAL A 62 1.06 0.11 10.86
N PRO A 63 -0.09 -0.05 11.56
CA PRO A 63 -0.31 -1.23 12.39
C PRO A 63 -0.29 -2.55 11.61
N ALA A 64 -0.89 -2.57 10.42
CA ALA A 64 -0.90 -3.75 9.56
C ALA A 64 0.48 -4.03 8.94
N ALA A 65 1.23 -2.98 8.59
CA ALA A 65 2.60 -3.11 8.09
C ALA A 65 3.55 -3.67 9.16
N LEU A 66 3.43 -3.21 10.42
CA LEU A 66 4.20 -3.74 11.55
C LEU A 66 3.81 -5.17 11.92
N ALA A 67 2.57 -5.56 11.68
CA ALA A 67 2.10 -6.94 11.86
C ALA A 67 2.56 -7.89 10.73
N GLY A 68 3.25 -7.37 9.71
CA GLY A 68 3.74 -8.18 8.58
C GLY A 68 2.63 -8.69 7.66
N ASP A 69 1.46 -8.04 7.62
CA ASP A 69 0.40 -8.42 6.68
C ASP A 69 0.87 -8.08 5.24
N PRO A 70 1.08 -9.07 4.35
CA PRO A 70 1.67 -8.83 3.04
C PRO A 70 0.77 -7.97 2.13
N GLU A 71 -0.55 -8.06 2.29
CA GLU A 71 -1.51 -7.33 1.44
C GLU A 71 -2.05 -6.07 2.11
N ALA A 72 -2.54 -6.19 3.34
CA ALA A 72 -3.14 -5.07 4.07
C ALA A 72 -2.10 -4.19 4.78
N GLY A 73 -0.87 -4.65 4.91
CA GLY A 73 0.23 -3.95 5.55
C GLY A 73 1.15 -3.26 4.55
N ILE A 74 2.26 -3.91 4.20
CA ILE A 74 3.38 -3.28 3.47
C ILE A 74 2.97 -2.82 2.07
N HIS A 75 2.23 -3.64 1.33
CA HIS A 75 1.73 -3.26 0.01
C HIS A 75 0.81 -2.04 0.07
N ALA A 76 -0.16 -2.03 0.98
CA ALA A 76 -1.07 -0.89 1.17
C ALA A 76 -0.32 0.38 1.58
N MET A 77 0.62 0.26 2.51
CA MET A 77 1.46 1.37 2.96
C MET A 77 2.30 1.95 1.81
N ARG A 78 2.89 1.10 0.96
CA ARG A 78 3.63 1.53 -0.24
C ARG A 78 2.73 2.29 -1.23
N VAL A 79 1.50 1.83 -1.43
CA VAL A 79 0.54 2.52 -2.30
C VAL A 79 0.18 3.89 -1.76
N GLU A 80 -0.10 4.03 -0.47
CA GLU A 80 -0.44 5.33 0.14
C GLU A 80 0.77 6.26 0.21
N ALA A 81 1.97 5.75 0.49
CA ALA A 81 3.21 6.53 0.47
C ALA A 81 3.50 7.08 -0.93
N LYS A 82 3.31 6.27 -1.99
CA LYS A 82 3.44 6.72 -3.38
C LYS A 82 2.42 7.82 -3.70
N ARG A 83 1.16 7.65 -3.30
CA ARG A 83 0.10 8.66 -3.52
C ARG A 83 0.42 9.98 -2.84
N LEU A 84 0.88 9.93 -1.59
CA LEU A 84 1.33 11.11 -0.85
C LEU A 84 2.51 11.78 -1.55
N ARG A 85 3.49 11.02 -2.04
CA ARG A 85 4.62 11.56 -2.82
C ARG A 85 4.16 12.33 -4.05
N GLU A 86 3.29 11.75 -4.86
CA GLU A 86 2.80 12.43 -6.08
C GLU A 86 1.94 13.67 -5.72
N ALA A 87 1.18 13.62 -4.64
CA ALA A 87 0.44 14.76 -4.11
C ALA A 87 1.38 15.92 -3.68
N LEU A 88 2.47 15.59 -2.98
CA LEU A 88 3.50 16.56 -2.61
C LEU A 88 4.10 17.19 -3.88
N ARG A 89 4.52 16.38 -4.85
CA ARG A 89 5.05 16.89 -6.13
C ARG A 89 4.08 17.84 -6.83
N LEU A 90 2.78 17.51 -6.86
CA LEU A 90 1.74 18.34 -7.45
C LEU A 90 1.61 19.71 -6.76
N PHE A 91 1.63 19.73 -5.43
CA PHE A 91 1.43 20.96 -4.65
C PHE A 91 2.71 21.69 -4.27
N ARG A 92 3.87 21.22 -4.71
CA ARG A 92 5.19 21.79 -4.39
C ARG A 92 5.26 23.31 -4.61
N ARG A 93 4.66 23.82 -5.70
CA ARG A 93 4.66 25.26 -6.03
C ARG A 93 3.74 26.11 -5.14
N ALA A 94 2.87 25.50 -4.34
CA ALA A 94 1.93 26.20 -3.46
C ALA A 94 2.49 26.47 -2.04
N TYR A 95 3.68 25.95 -1.72
CA TYR A 95 4.32 26.05 -0.41
C TYR A 95 5.76 26.57 -0.49
N ARG A 96 6.34 26.95 0.66
CA ARG A 96 7.77 27.27 0.77
C ARG A 96 8.59 26.00 0.49
N ARG A 97 9.64 26.13 -0.33
CA ARG A 97 10.39 24.99 -0.88
C ARG A 97 11.07 24.16 0.20
N ASP A 98 11.78 24.78 1.14
CA ASP A 98 12.71 24.07 2.03
C ASP A 98 12.04 22.98 2.88
N SER A 99 10.97 23.33 3.61
CA SER A 99 10.25 22.36 4.46
C SER A 99 9.51 21.30 3.65
N PHE A 100 9.07 21.66 2.44
CA PHE A 100 8.26 20.81 1.60
C PHE A 100 9.11 19.80 0.82
N ASP A 101 10.31 20.23 0.40
CA ASP A 101 11.31 19.40 -0.26
C ASP A 101 11.92 18.40 0.74
N HIS A 102 12.13 18.79 2.00
CA HIS A 102 12.52 17.85 3.06
C HIS A 102 11.46 16.75 3.28
N LEU A 103 10.18 17.14 3.42
CA LEU A 103 9.10 16.16 3.57
C LEU A 103 9.00 15.21 2.36
N LEU A 104 9.17 15.73 1.15
CA LEU A 104 9.18 14.91 -0.06
C LEU A 104 10.31 13.87 -0.04
N ALA A 105 11.52 14.26 0.38
CA ALA A 105 12.67 13.37 0.49
C ALA A 105 12.46 12.25 1.52
N GLU A 106 11.83 12.56 2.67
CA GLU A 106 11.48 11.56 3.68
C GLU A 106 10.47 10.54 3.14
N ILE A 107 9.45 11.00 2.41
CA ILE A 107 8.45 10.10 1.80
C ILE A 107 9.05 9.28 0.64
N GLU A 108 10.03 9.82 -0.09
CA GLU A 108 10.80 9.06 -1.07
C GLU A 108 11.61 7.94 -0.41
N THR A 109 12.37 8.27 0.63
CA THR A 109 13.14 7.31 1.42
C THR A 109 12.24 6.21 2.00
N LEU A 110 11.06 6.56 2.51
CA LEU A 110 10.08 5.60 3.00
C LEU A 110 9.58 4.67 1.88
N ASN A 111 9.22 5.21 0.71
CA ASN A 111 8.78 4.39 -0.42
C ASN A 111 9.86 3.40 -0.89
N ASP A 112 11.12 3.81 -0.89
CA ASP A 112 12.25 2.98 -1.32
C ASP A 112 12.46 1.83 -0.33
N ARG A 113 12.44 2.11 0.98
CA ARG A 113 12.53 1.08 2.03
C ARG A 113 11.36 0.09 1.97
N LEU A 114 10.14 0.58 1.78
CA LEU A 114 8.96 -0.27 1.59
C LEU A 114 9.03 -1.08 0.28
N GLY A 115 9.78 -0.60 -0.72
CA GLY A 115 10.04 -1.32 -1.96
C GLY A 115 10.90 -2.55 -1.74
N ALA A 116 12.03 -2.39 -1.06
CA ALA A 116 12.93 -3.50 -0.78
C ALA A 116 12.23 -4.67 -0.07
N VAL A 117 11.34 -4.38 0.90
CA VAL A 117 10.56 -5.43 1.57
C VAL A 117 9.50 -6.03 0.65
N ARG A 118 8.80 -5.19 -0.13
CA ARG A 118 7.75 -5.68 -1.04
C ARG A 118 8.32 -6.55 -2.17
N ASP A 119 9.54 -6.28 -2.61
CA ASP A 119 10.19 -7.06 -3.66
C ASP A 119 10.43 -8.51 -3.21
N ALA A 120 10.72 -8.74 -1.92
CA ALA A 120 10.78 -10.07 -1.31
C ALA A 120 9.40 -10.76 -1.33
N ASP A 121 8.33 -10.09 -0.87
CA ASP A 121 6.98 -10.66 -0.89
C ASP A 121 6.53 -11.07 -2.31
N VAL A 122 6.88 -10.25 -3.31
CA VAL A 122 6.52 -10.48 -4.71
C VAL A 122 7.31 -11.66 -5.27
N LEU A 123 8.60 -11.77 -4.92
CA LEU A 123 9.43 -12.91 -5.30
C LEU A 123 8.88 -14.22 -4.70
N ASP A 124 8.54 -14.23 -3.41
CA ASP A 124 7.94 -15.39 -2.76
C ASP A 124 6.63 -15.82 -3.43
N ALA A 125 5.78 -14.86 -3.77
CA ALA A 125 4.54 -15.13 -4.49
C ALA A 125 4.80 -15.71 -5.90
N HIS A 126 5.80 -15.21 -6.63
CA HIS A 126 6.18 -15.75 -7.94
C HIS A 126 6.77 -17.16 -7.83
N LEU A 127 7.61 -17.43 -6.85
CA LEU A 127 8.18 -18.76 -6.61
C LEU A 127 7.10 -19.79 -6.27
N ALA A 128 6.06 -19.39 -5.52
CA ALA A 128 4.93 -20.27 -5.20
C ALA A 128 4.07 -20.62 -6.43
N ASP A 129 4.06 -19.79 -7.46
CA ASP A 129 3.24 -19.98 -8.68
C ASP A 129 3.98 -20.77 -9.78
N LEU A 130 5.27 -21.06 -9.60
CA LEU A 130 6.06 -21.85 -10.55
C LEU A 130 5.67 -23.34 -10.48
N PRO A 131 5.30 -23.97 -11.61
CA PRO A 131 5.02 -25.40 -11.66
C PRO A 131 6.30 -26.22 -11.40
N GLY A 132 6.25 -27.16 -10.46
CA GLY A 132 7.36 -28.06 -10.10
C GLY A 132 8.14 -27.73 -8.82
N VAL A 133 7.93 -26.56 -8.21
CA VAL A 133 8.62 -26.16 -6.95
C VAL A 133 8.04 -26.85 -5.71
N ALA A 134 6.79 -27.33 -5.79
CA ALA A 134 6.16 -28.08 -4.72
C ALA A 134 6.71 -29.52 -4.55
N GLU A 135 7.49 -30.00 -5.52
CA GLU A 135 8.03 -31.38 -5.53
C GLU A 135 9.52 -31.45 -5.17
N THR A 136 10.19 -30.31 -4.96
CA THR A 136 11.62 -30.28 -4.65
C THR A 136 11.86 -30.24 -3.14
N GLU A 137 11.89 -31.42 -2.52
CA GLU A 137 12.30 -31.67 -1.12
C GLU A 137 13.72 -31.10 -0.81
N GLU A 138 14.50 -30.80 -1.86
CA GLU A 138 15.86 -30.25 -1.79
C GLU A 138 15.94 -28.77 -1.36
N LEU A 139 14.86 -27.98 -1.45
CA LEU A 139 14.88 -26.56 -1.07
C LEU A 139 14.45 -26.29 0.38
N THR A 140 14.01 -27.32 1.09
CA THR A 140 13.60 -27.27 2.50
C THR A 140 14.67 -26.68 3.44
N PRO A 141 15.99 -26.99 3.28
CA PRO A 141 17.04 -26.41 4.11
C PRO A 141 17.18 -24.90 3.90
N LEU A 142 17.13 -24.43 2.64
CA LEU A 142 17.23 -23.01 2.28
C LEU A 142 16.07 -22.19 2.84
N ARG A 143 14.88 -22.78 2.97
CA ARG A 143 13.72 -22.13 3.60
C ARG A 143 13.85 -22.02 5.12
N ALA A 144 14.59 -22.92 5.76
CA ALA A 144 14.83 -22.88 7.20
C ALA A 144 15.92 -21.87 7.61
N GLU A 145 16.87 -21.58 6.71
CA GLU A 145 17.94 -20.59 6.94
C GLU A 145 17.49 -19.13 6.71
N LEU A 146 16.39 -18.92 5.99
CA LEU A 146 15.88 -17.59 5.62
C LEU A 146 14.65 -17.11 6.43
N ALA A 147 14.19 -17.89 7.41
CA ALA A 147 13.10 -17.55 8.33
C ALA A 147 13.63 -16.99 9.65
#